data_AF-A0A3D2Q3A5-F1
#
_entry.id   AF-A0A3D2Q3A5-F1
#
_cell.length_a   1.000
_cell.length_b   1.000
_cell.length_c   1.000
_cell.angle_alpha   90.00
_cell.angle_beta   90.00
_cell.angle_gamma   90.00
#
_symmetry.space_group_name_H-M   'P 1'
#
loop_
_entity.id
_entity.type
_entity.pdbx_description
1 polymer ?
#
loop_
_entity_poly.entity_id
_entity_poly.type
_entity_poly.pdbx_seq_one_letter_code
_entity_poly.pdbx_strand_id
1 'polypeptide(L)'
;MKMMDKVLGFIGFEEVPGELDEKNLEERQQETQEEFIKPKRKGQVLNLHTQQAVKVVVTKPQTFEETQGLANHLKNRRPVII
;
A
#
# COMPACT_ATOMS: atom_id res chain seq x y z
N MET A 1 -9.47 26.76 -4.55
CA MET A 1 -9.82 25.33 -4.35
C MET A 1 -11.33 25.20 -4.13
N LYS A 2 -12.13 25.37 -5.19
CA LYS A 2 -13.62 25.24 -5.14
C LYS A 2 -14.13 24.08 -6.03
N MET A 3 -13.19 23.31 -6.60
CA MET A 3 -13.51 22.18 -7.47
C MET A 3 -13.65 20.88 -6.67
N MET A 4 -12.90 20.71 -5.58
CA MET A 4 -13.04 19.54 -4.69
C MET A 4 -14.43 19.51 -4.01
N ASP A 5 -14.93 20.65 -3.53
CA ASP A 5 -16.27 20.72 -2.90
C ASP A 5 -17.41 20.38 -3.87
N LYS A 6 -17.33 20.86 -5.13
CA LYS A 6 -18.35 20.53 -6.15
C LYS A 6 -18.33 19.05 -6.55
N VAL A 7 -17.15 18.42 -6.54
CA VAL A 7 -17.02 17.00 -6.87
C VAL A 7 -17.51 16.15 -5.70
N LEU A 8 -17.31 16.56 -4.45
CA LEU A 8 -17.91 15.92 -3.26
C LEU A 8 -19.44 16.01 -3.26
N GLY A 9 -20.01 17.17 -3.63
CA GLY A 9 -21.45 17.32 -3.78
C GLY A 9 -22.05 16.44 -4.88
N PHE A 10 -21.31 16.21 -5.98
CA PHE A 10 -21.77 15.34 -7.07
C PHE A 10 -21.62 13.84 -6.74
N ILE A 11 -20.70 13.47 -5.85
CA ILE A 11 -20.52 12.10 -5.35
C ILE A 11 -21.50 11.80 -4.18
N GLY A 12 -22.30 12.79 -3.75
CA GLY A 12 -23.33 12.60 -2.72
C GLY A 12 -22.76 12.50 -1.30
N PHE A 13 -21.56 13.04 -1.06
CA PHE A 13 -20.95 13.14 0.28
C PHE A 13 -21.24 14.48 0.97
N GLU A 14 -22.01 15.36 0.34
CA GLU A 14 -22.63 16.47 1.06
C GLU A 14 -23.84 15.90 1.79
N GLU A 15 -23.58 15.34 2.99
CA GLU A 15 -24.59 15.12 4.02
C GLU A 15 -25.28 16.47 4.27
N VAL A 16 -26.41 16.70 3.60
CA VAL A 16 -27.41 17.66 4.06
C VAL A 16 -28.07 16.97 5.26
N PRO A 17 -27.84 17.44 6.50
CA PRO A 17 -28.32 16.75 7.67
C PRO A 17 -29.82 17.02 7.79
N GLY A 18 -30.62 16.06 7.32
CA GLY A 18 -32.06 16.03 7.50
C GLY A 18 -32.78 15.42 6.32
N GLU A 19 -33.38 14.25 6.54
CA GLU A 19 -34.54 13.68 5.81
C GLU A 19 -34.34 12.58 4.74
N LEU A 20 -33.15 11.99 4.52
CA LEU A 20 -32.97 10.98 3.45
C LEU A 20 -32.58 9.55 3.88
N ASP A 21 -32.47 9.25 5.17
CA ASP A 21 -31.88 7.97 5.61
C ASP A 21 -32.86 6.78 5.71
N GLU A 22 -34.17 6.96 5.90
CA GLU A 22 -35.02 5.78 6.19
C GLU A 22 -35.33 4.90 4.96
N LYS A 23 -35.34 5.44 3.73
CA LYS A 23 -35.70 4.66 2.53
C LYS A 23 -34.52 3.93 1.88
N ASN A 24 -33.30 4.45 1.98
CA ASN A 24 -32.11 3.82 1.37
C ASN A 24 -31.59 2.61 2.17
N LEU A 25 -31.89 2.54 3.48
CA LEU A 25 -31.49 1.41 4.33
C LEU A 25 -32.25 0.11 4.00
N GLU A 26 -33.48 0.20 3.50
CA GLU A 26 -34.30 -0.97 3.14
C GLU A 26 -33.89 -1.56 1.77
N GLU A 27 -33.58 -0.72 0.77
CA GLU A 27 -33.08 -1.17 -0.54
C GLU A 27 -31.67 -1.79 -0.44
N ARG A 28 -30.81 -1.26 0.44
CA ARG A 28 -29.46 -1.81 0.68
C ARG A 28 -29.45 -3.22 1.30
N GLN A 29 -30.51 -3.59 2.03
CA GLN A 29 -30.64 -4.91 2.63
C GLN A 29 -31.09 -5.98 1.62
N GLN A 30 -31.81 -5.58 0.57
CA GLN A 30 -32.28 -6.50 -0.47
C GLN A 30 -31.18 -6.84 -1.48
N GLU A 31 -30.31 -5.89 -1.85
CA GLU A 31 -29.19 -6.13 -2.77
C GLU A 31 -28.06 -6.98 -2.15
N THR A 32 -27.98 -7.09 -0.82
CA THR A 32 -26.92 -7.85 -0.14
C THR A 32 -27.13 -9.37 -0.23
N GLN A 33 -28.34 -9.84 -0.54
CA GLN A 33 -28.66 -11.28 -0.53
C GLN A 33 -28.38 -12.01 -1.86
N GLU A 34 -28.17 -11.30 -2.98
CA GLU A 34 -28.03 -11.95 -4.30
C GLU A 34 -26.60 -12.10 -4.83
N GLU A 35 -25.57 -11.57 -4.16
CA GLU A 35 -24.18 -11.67 -4.64
C GLU A 35 -23.36 -12.84 -4.06
N PHE A 36 -24.01 -13.87 -3.49
CA PHE A 36 -23.32 -15.04 -2.92
C PHE A 36 -22.82 -16.07 -3.94
N ILE A 37 -22.76 -15.75 -5.24
CA ILE A 37 -22.08 -16.59 -6.22
C ILE A 37 -21.22 -15.75 -7.17
N LYS A 38 -20.28 -14.98 -6.60
CA LYS A 38 -19.14 -14.48 -7.40
C LYS A 38 -18.16 -15.64 -7.61
N PRO A 39 -17.86 -16.08 -8.86
CA PRO A 39 -16.81 -17.06 -9.08
C PRO A 39 -15.53 -16.46 -8.52
N LYS A 40 -14.85 -17.21 -7.63
CA LYS A 40 -13.59 -16.83 -6.99
C LYS A 40 -12.71 -16.10 -8.01
N ARG A 41 -12.65 -14.76 -7.91
CA ARG A 41 -11.74 -13.95 -8.72
C ARG A 41 -10.36 -14.50 -8.40
N LYS A 42 -9.80 -15.28 -9.33
CA LYS A 42 -8.41 -15.74 -9.24
C LYS A 42 -7.61 -14.45 -9.10
N GLY A 43 -7.06 -14.21 -7.91
CA GLY A 43 -6.24 -13.03 -7.65
C GLY A 43 -5.17 -12.95 -8.72
N GLN A 44 -4.87 -11.73 -9.20
CA GLN A 44 -3.86 -11.53 -10.23
C GLN A 44 -2.52 -12.07 -9.71
N VAL A 45 -2.11 -13.25 -10.20
CA VAL A 45 -0.83 -13.85 -9.88
C VAL A 45 0.22 -13.09 -10.68
N LEU A 46 0.82 -12.09 -10.05
CA LEU A 46 1.98 -11.40 -10.58
C LEU A 46 3.21 -12.27 -10.32
N ASN A 47 4.00 -12.49 -11.36
CA ASN A 47 5.28 -13.19 -11.22
C ASN A 47 6.26 -12.22 -10.53
N LEU A 48 6.44 -12.36 -9.21
CA LEU A 48 7.43 -11.60 -8.46
C LEU A 48 8.81 -12.17 -8.81
N HIS A 49 9.39 -11.64 -9.89
CA HIS A 49 10.78 -11.85 -10.22
C HIS A 49 11.61 -11.49 -8.98
N THR A 50 12.31 -12.50 -8.48
CA THR A 50 13.06 -12.55 -7.22
C THR A 50 13.48 -11.18 -6.70
N GLN A 51 12.93 -10.75 -5.57
CA GLN A 51 13.48 -9.63 -4.81
C GLN A 51 14.95 -9.96 -4.51
N GLN A 52 15.88 -9.15 -5.05
CA GLN A 52 17.30 -9.34 -4.77
C GLN A 52 17.51 -9.19 -3.26
N ALA A 53 17.89 -10.28 -2.60
CA ALA A 53 18.22 -10.24 -1.18
C ALA A 53 19.41 -9.28 -0.97
N VAL A 54 19.18 -8.20 -0.23
CA VAL A 54 20.20 -7.20 0.07
C VAL A 54 21.20 -7.80 1.06
N LYS A 55 22.46 -7.94 0.65
CA LYS A 55 23.53 -8.41 1.53
C LYS A 55 24.07 -7.25 2.38
N VAL A 56 23.87 -7.33 3.68
CA VAL A 56 24.36 -6.34 4.67
C VAL A 56 25.65 -6.85 5.31
N VAL A 57 26.60 -5.94 5.57
CA VAL A 57 27.85 -6.24 6.28
C VAL A 57 27.82 -5.56 7.65
N VAL A 58 28.05 -6.33 8.71
CA VAL A 58 28.17 -5.81 10.09
C VAL A 58 29.60 -6.02 10.54
N THR A 59 30.26 -4.98 11.02
CA THR A 59 31.65 -5.05 11.48
C THR A 59 31.91 -4.12 12.64
N LYS A 60 32.92 -4.44 13.46
CA LYS A 60 33.48 -3.54 14.47
C LYS A 60 34.98 -3.35 14.18
N PRO A 61 35.36 -2.40 13.32
CA PRO A 61 36.74 -2.25 12.87
C PRO A 61 37.67 -1.94 14.07
N GLN A 62 38.83 -2.58 14.08
CA GLN A 62 39.88 -2.37 15.09
C GLN A 62 40.99 -1.45 14.56
N THR A 63 41.21 -1.45 13.24
CA THR A 63 42.25 -0.64 12.60
C THR A 63 41.71 0.16 11.42
N PHE A 64 42.43 1.22 11.04
CA PHE A 64 42.03 2.08 9.91
C PHE A 64 42.14 1.36 8.55
N GLU A 65 43.03 0.38 8.42
CA GLU A 65 43.24 -0.36 7.18
C GLU A 65 41.97 -1.10 6.70
N GLU A 66 41.11 -1.51 7.64
CA GLU A 66 39.84 -2.15 7.35
C GLU A 66 38.85 -1.25 6.58
N THR A 67 39.00 0.08 6.67
CA THR A 67 38.09 1.06 6.04
C THR A 67 38.05 0.93 4.52
N GLN A 68 39.17 0.56 3.89
CA GLN A 68 39.24 0.33 2.44
C GLN A 68 38.32 -0.81 2.01
N GLY A 69 38.25 -1.88 2.81
CA GLY A 69 37.31 -2.99 2.59
C GLY A 69 35.85 -2.57 2.75
N LEU A 70 35.54 -1.74 3.76
CA LEU A 70 34.19 -1.22 3.98
C LEU A 70 33.73 -0.28 2.87
N ALA A 71 34.62 0.58 2.36
CA ALA A 71 34.33 1.43 1.20
C ALA A 71 33.99 0.59 -0.05
N ASN A 72 34.68 -0.52 -0.26
CA ASN A 72 34.38 -1.45 -1.35
C ASN A 72 33.01 -2.13 -1.16
N HIS A 73 32.57 -2.41 0.06
CA HIS A 73 31.23 -2.93 0.33
C HIS A 73 30.16 -1.91 -0.07
N LEU A 74 30.32 -0.64 0.33
CA LEU A 74 29.41 0.46 -0.04
C LEU A 74 29.33 0.65 -1.56
N LYS A 75 30.46 0.62 -2.26
CA LYS A 75 30.51 0.70 -3.74
C LYS A 75 29.70 -0.40 -4.43
N ASN A 76 29.63 -1.59 -3.82
CA ASN A 76 28.88 -2.74 -4.33
C ASN A 76 27.41 -2.76 -3.87
N ARG A 77 26.87 -1.63 -3.39
CA ARG A 77 25.49 -1.53 -2.86
C ARG A 77 25.21 -2.51 -1.72
N ARG A 78 26.23 -2.84 -0.93
CA ARG A 78 26.09 -3.60 0.31
C ARG A 78 26.16 -2.62 1.49
N PRO A 79 25.05 -2.34 2.17
CA PRO A 79 25.06 -1.47 3.35
C PRO A 79 26.01 -2.02 4.41
N VAL A 80 26.73 -1.11 5.08
CA VAL A 80 27.65 -1.45 6.15
C VAL A 80 27.12 -0.85 7.45
N ILE A 81 27.02 -1.67 8.48
CA ILE A 81 26.73 -1.27 9.87
C ILE A 81 28.04 -1.39 10.64
N ILE A 82 28.43 -0.32 11.33
CA ILE A 82 29.68 -0.16 12.06
C ILE A 82 29.38 -0.05 13.56
#